data_AF-A0A8T2RXH1-F1
#
_entry.id   AF-A0A8T2RXH1-F1
#
_cell.length_a   1.000
_cell.length_b   1.000
_cell.length_c   1.000
_cell.angle_alpha   90.00
_cell.angle_beta   90.00
_cell.angle_gamma   90.00
#
_symmetry.space_group_name_H-M   'P 1'
#
loop_
_entity.id
_entity.type
_entity.pdbx_description
1 polymer ?
#
loop_
_entity_poly.entity_id
_entity_poly.type
_entity_poly.pdbx_seq_one_letter_code
_entity_poly.pdbx_strand_id
1 'polypeptide(L)'
;MRMTLDSICQVGFGVSLGSLSPELPDIPFAKAFDTVNEIITIRFFNAFWPIERALNIGKEKILKKEVGVLNSFTANIIHQRRLELQGNNRSKVDLLSRFMSYNENEPDTFTDKELQDAILNFVIAGRDTSAITLSWFIFCICVNPHVADMVFEETKDVFGLQDSMQGYTFEEVAKRMSYETLSTMHYRHAALTETLRLYPAVPRVNFIIGNLTG
;
A
#
# COMPACT_ATOMS: atom_id res chain seq x y z
N MET A 1 4.26 0.20 9.72
CA MET A 1 3.73 -0.32 8.43
C MET A 1 4.82 -0.39 7.36
N ARG A 2 6.01 -0.91 7.71
CA ARG A 2 7.19 -0.90 6.82
C ARG A 2 7.07 -1.91 5.68
N MET A 3 6.68 -3.14 6.02
CA MET A 3 6.44 -4.21 5.04
C MET A 3 5.44 -3.83 3.94
N THR A 4 4.28 -3.28 4.31
CA THR A 4 3.24 -2.95 3.31
C THR A 4 3.62 -1.76 2.45
N LEU A 5 4.40 -0.82 3.00
CA LEU A 5 4.97 0.29 2.24
C LEU A 5 5.99 -0.22 1.20
N ASP A 6 6.93 -1.08 1.61
CA ASP A 6 7.89 -1.68 0.66
C ASP A 6 7.16 -2.50 -0.41
N SER A 7 6.18 -3.31 0.00
CA SER A 7 5.41 -4.15 -0.92
C SER A 7 4.63 -3.32 -1.95
N ILE A 8 3.90 -2.27 -1.55
CA ILE A 8 3.12 -1.47 -2.49
C ILE A 8 4.02 -0.65 -3.42
N CYS A 9 5.15 -0.12 -2.92
CA CYS A 9 6.10 0.61 -3.73
C CYS A 9 6.82 -0.29 -4.74
N GLN A 10 7.17 -1.52 -4.34
CA GLN A 10 7.83 -2.47 -5.22
C GLN A 10 6.87 -3.02 -6.30
N VAL A 11 5.67 -3.45 -5.92
CA VAL A 11 4.69 -4.00 -6.87
C VAL A 11 4.09 -2.91 -7.75
N GLY A 12 3.74 -1.76 -7.17
CA GLY A 12 3.07 -0.68 -7.89
C GLY A 12 4.01 0.13 -8.78
N PHE A 13 5.25 0.37 -8.34
CA PHE A 13 6.14 1.34 -8.98
C PHE A 13 7.56 0.82 -9.23
N GLY A 14 7.85 -0.45 -8.91
CA GLY A 14 9.18 -1.04 -9.07
C GLY A 14 10.26 -0.43 -8.18
N VAL A 15 9.87 0.28 -7.12
CA VAL A 15 10.80 0.97 -6.22
C VAL A 15 10.93 0.20 -4.91
N SER A 16 12.15 -0.23 -4.60
CA SER A 16 12.47 -0.76 -3.26
C SER A 16 12.93 0.37 -2.37
N LEU A 17 12.19 0.61 -1.29
CA LEU A 17 12.51 1.63 -0.28
C LEU A 17 13.53 1.12 0.76
N GLY A 18 13.69 -0.20 0.88
CA GLY A 18 14.60 -0.81 1.86
C GLY A 18 14.18 -0.56 3.31
N SER A 19 12.89 -0.35 3.60
CA SER A 19 12.43 -0.07 4.97
C SER A 19 12.63 -1.25 5.92
N LEU A 20 12.74 -2.44 5.35
CA LEU A 20 13.00 -3.71 6.04
C LEU A 20 14.48 -4.07 6.15
N SER A 21 15.41 -3.19 5.77
CA SER A 21 16.85 -3.48 5.93
C SER A 21 17.21 -3.63 7.42
N PRO A 22 18.27 -4.39 7.76
CA PRO A 22 18.68 -4.60 9.16
C PRO A 22 18.95 -3.29 9.92
N GLU A 23 19.38 -2.24 9.23
CA GLU A 23 19.65 -0.91 9.78
C GLU A 23 18.37 -0.14 10.12
N LEU A 24 17.21 -0.62 9.65
CA LEU A 24 15.88 -0.06 9.91
C LEU A 24 15.80 1.45 9.64
N PRO A 25 16.23 1.94 8.46
CA PRO A 25 16.38 3.37 8.19
C PRO A 25 15.06 4.14 8.33
N ASP A 26 15.18 5.39 8.76
CA ASP A 26 14.07 6.34 8.71
C ASP A 26 13.85 6.80 7.28
N ILE A 27 12.67 6.50 6.74
CA ILE A 27 12.30 6.89 5.38
C ILE A 27 11.53 8.22 5.45
N PRO A 28 12.07 9.31 4.87
CA PRO A 28 11.41 10.62 4.92
C PRO A 28 9.99 10.59 4.35
N PHE A 29 9.77 9.84 3.27
CA PHE A 29 8.46 9.64 2.67
C PHE A 29 7.46 9.00 3.65
N ALA A 30 7.85 7.92 4.35
CA ALA A 30 6.99 7.24 5.30
C ALA A 30 6.58 8.16 6.46
N LYS A 31 7.54 8.93 6.98
CA LYS A 31 7.32 9.89 8.07
C LYS A 31 6.42 11.05 7.65
N ALA A 32 6.67 11.63 6.47
CA ALA A 32 5.84 12.68 5.91
C ALA A 32 4.41 12.20 5.69
N PHE A 33 4.25 10.98 5.19
CA PHE A 33 2.97 10.35 4.96
C PHE A 33 2.18 10.16 6.25
N ASP A 34 2.81 9.61 7.29
CA ASP A 34 2.17 9.41 8.60
C ASP A 34 1.75 10.75 9.22
N THR A 35 2.60 11.78 9.11
CA THR A 35 2.30 13.14 9.58
C THR A 35 1.13 13.77 8.81
N VAL A 36 1.09 13.59 7.49
CA VAL A 36 -0.01 14.08 6.63
C VAL A 36 -1.33 13.42 7.03
N ASN A 37 -1.35 12.09 7.20
CA ASN A 37 -2.55 11.35 7.58
C ASN A 37 -3.04 11.73 8.99
N GLU A 38 -2.13 11.94 9.94
CA GLU A 38 -2.48 12.42 11.28
C GLU A 38 -3.17 13.80 11.23
N ILE A 39 -2.57 14.75 10.51
CA ILE A 39 -3.12 16.11 10.38
C ILE A 39 -4.49 16.07 9.68
N ILE A 40 -4.63 15.29 8.60
CA ILE A 40 -5.91 15.11 7.90
C ILE A 40 -6.96 14.50 8.83
N THR A 41 -6.58 13.51 9.64
CA THR A 41 -7.49 12.90 10.63
C THR A 41 -7.99 13.93 11.65
N ILE A 42 -7.11 14.83 12.10
CA ILE A 42 -7.47 15.88 13.06
C ILE A 42 -8.45 16.90 12.46
N ARG A 43 -8.43 17.13 11.14
CA ARG A 43 -9.39 18.03 10.48
C ARG A 43 -10.83 17.60 10.62
N PHE A 44 -11.10 16.30 10.76
CA PHE A 44 -12.46 15.80 11.00
C PHE A 44 -13.04 16.31 12.33
N PHE A 45 -12.18 16.65 13.29
CA PHE A 45 -12.58 17.13 14.62
C PHE A 45 -12.29 18.63 14.83
N ASN A 46 -11.44 19.25 14.01
CA ASN A 46 -11.08 20.66 14.11
C ASN A 46 -11.77 21.52 13.04
N ALA A 47 -12.93 22.10 13.33
CA ALA A 47 -13.64 22.98 12.39
C ALA A 47 -12.86 24.25 11.99
N PHE A 48 -11.82 24.64 12.73
CA PHE A 48 -11.02 25.85 12.47
C PHE A 48 -9.82 25.61 11.53
N TRP A 49 -9.62 24.39 11.04
CA TRP A 49 -8.52 24.08 10.11
C TRP A 49 -8.48 24.98 8.85
N PRO A 50 -9.59 25.48 8.28
CA PRO A 50 -9.52 26.39 7.12
C PRO A 50 -8.85 27.72 7.46
N ILE A 51 -9.03 28.22 8.69
CA ILE A 51 -8.42 29.46 9.18
C ILE A 51 -6.92 29.25 9.39
N GLU A 52 -6.53 28.14 10.03
CA GLU A 52 -5.12 27.76 10.19
C GLU A 52 -4.41 27.63 8.83
N ARG A 53 -5.13 27.11 7.82
CA ARG A 53 -4.61 26.99 6.45
C ARG A 53 -4.46 28.35 5.80
N ALA A 54 -5.47 29.22 5.89
CA ALA A 54 -5.43 30.56 5.32
C ALA A 54 -4.29 31.40 5.90
N LEU A 55 -4.04 31.27 7.21
CA LEU A 55 -2.96 31.96 7.91
C LEU A 55 -1.60 31.24 7.80
N ASN A 56 -1.56 30.02 7.24
CA ASN A 56 -0.37 29.18 7.12
C ASN A 56 0.38 29.01 8.46
N ILE A 57 -0.37 28.67 9.52
CA ILE A 57 0.14 28.47 10.88
C ILE A 57 -0.18 27.05 11.38
N GLY A 58 0.41 26.68 12.52
CA GLY A 58 0.09 25.43 13.21
C GLY A 58 0.32 24.18 12.36
N LYS A 59 -0.65 23.26 12.41
CA LYS A 59 -0.59 21.95 11.72
C LYS A 59 -0.66 22.10 10.21
N GLU A 60 -1.37 23.12 9.71
CA GLU A 60 -1.51 23.35 8.27
C GLU A 60 -0.19 23.81 7.62
N LYS A 61 0.65 24.55 8.35
CA LYS A 61 2.01 24.89 7.89
C LYS A 61 2.90 23.65 7.77
N ILE A 62 2.84 22.76 8.75
CA ILE A 62 3.56 21.48 8.75
C ILE A 62 3.07 20.64 7.57
N LEU A 63 1.75 20.52 7.41
CA LEU A 63 1.16 19.77 6.30
C LEU A 63 1.68 20.27 4.94
N LYS A 64 1.73 21.57 4.71
CA LYS A 64 2.26 22.13 3.44
C LYS A 64 3.70 21.67 3.18
N LYS A 65 4.53 21.62 4.23
CA LYS A 65 5.91 21.13 4.13
C LYS A 65 5.95 19.62 3.83
N GLU A 66 5.20 18.82 4.57
CA GLU A 66 5.21 17.36 4.42
C GLU A 66 4.61 16.91 3.08
N VAL A 67 3.56 17.58 2.59
CA VAL A 67 3.05 17.38 1.22
C VAL A 67 4.14 17.69 0.18
N GLY A 68 4.99 18.68 0.44
CA GLY A 68 6.17 18.95 -0.40
C GLY A 68 7.11 17.74 -0.49
N VAL A 69 7.37 17.07 0.64
CA VAL A 69 8.20 15.84 0.69
C VAL A 69 7.55 14.71 -0.11
N LEU A 70 6.23 14.50 0.04
CA LEU A 70 5.49 13.50 -0.72
C LEU A 70 5.58 13.76 -2.24
N ASN A 71 5.34 15.00 -2.66
CA ASN A 71 5.40 15.40 -4.07
C ASN A 71 6.81 15.23 -4.64
N SER A 72 7.85 15.64 -3.91
CA SER A 72 9.23 15.46 -4.35
C SER A 72 9.58 13.98 -4.53
N PHE A 73 9.11 13.12 -3.62
CA PHE A 73 9.31 11.68 -3.73
C PHE A 73 8.62 11.10 -4.97
N THR A 74 7.33 11.41 -5.19
CA THR A 74 6.59 10.91 -6.37
C THR A 74 7.13 11.46 -7.68
N ALA A 75 7.54 12.73 -7.71
CA ALA A 75 8.20 13.31 -8.88
C ALA A 75 9.51 12.59 -9.22
N ASN A 76 10.30 12.21 -8.21
CA ASN A 76 11.52 11.44 -8.43
C ASN A 76 11.24 10.04 -9.01
N ILE A 77 10.20 9.35 -8.52
CA ILE A 77 9.78 8.05 -9.10
C ILE A 77 9.43 8.20 -10.58
N ILE A 78 8.63 9.21 -10.93
CA ILE A 78 8.23 9.49 -12.32
C ILE A 78 9.46 9.78 -13.18
N HIS A 79 10.37 10.62 -12.68
CA HIS A 79 11.59 10.99 -13.39
C HIS A 79 12.48 9.77 -13.65
N GLN A 80 12.77 8.98 -12.62
CA GLN A 80 13.55 7.74 -12.75
C GLN A 80 12.91 6.78 -13.75
N ARG A 81 11.58 6.64 -13.69
CA ARG A 81 10.86 5.75 -14.60
C ARG A 81 10.97 6.19 -16.06
N ARG A 82 10.88 7.49 -16.35
CA ARG A 82 11.07 8.03 -17.70
C ARG A 82 12.47 7.72 -18.24
N LEU A 83 13.50 7.83 -17.41
CA LEU A 83 14.87 7.48 -17.79
C LEU A 83 15.00 5.97 -18.10
N GLU A 84 14.39 5.09 -17.30
CA GLU A 84 14.38 3.65 -17.56
C GLU A 84 13.68 3.29 -18.90
N LEU A 85 12.57 3.97 -19.22
CA LEU A 85 11.82 3.74 -20.46
C LEU A 85 12.59 4.20 -21.71
N GLN A 86 13.38 5.27 -21.61
CA GLN A 86 14.26 5.73 -22.70
C GLN A 86 15.42 4.76 -22.95
N GLY A 87 15.91 4.08 -21.91
CA GLY A 87 16.99 3.10 -21.98
C GLY A 87 16.61 1.74 -22.57
N ASN A 88 15.45 1.63 -23.25
CA ASN A 88 14.90 0.39 -23.83
C ASN A 88 14.60 -0.73 -22.81
N ASN A 89 14.58 -0.44 -21.51
CA ASN A 89 14.22 -1.41 -20.48
C ASN A 89 12.70 -1.48 -20.27
N ARG A 90 11.95 -1.71 -21.36
CA ARG A 90 10.47 -1.81 -21.38
C ARG A 90 9.93 -3.10 -20.77
N SER A 91 10.81 -3.94 -20.19
CA SER A 91 10.46 -5.25 -19.63
C SER A 91 9.66 -5.17 -18.32
N LYS A 92 9.70 -4.03 -17.61
CA LYS A 92 8.97 -3.83 -16.34
C LYS A 92 7.52 -3.36 -16.58
N VAL A 93 6.57 -4.28 -16.40
CA VAL A 93 5.13 -4.01 -16.42
C VAL A 93 4.64 -3.68 -15.00
N ASP A 94 5.01 -2.52 -14.47
CA ASP A 94 4.37 -1.98 -13.28
C ASP A 94 3.31 -0.94 -13.64
N LEU A 95 2.50 -0.58 -12.65
CA LEU A 95 1.32 0.27 -12.85
C LEU A 95 1.70 1.65 -13.40
N LEU A 96 2.83 2.22 -12.97
CA LEU A 96 3.32 3.50 -13.49
C LEU A 96 3.78 3.38 -14.94
N SER A 97 4.48 2.30 -15.30
CA SER A 97 4.81 2.02 -16.71
C SER A 97 3.54 1.95 -17.57
N ARG A 98 2.44 1.37 -17.06
CA ARG A 98 1.16 1.31 -17.79
C ARG A 98 0.55 2.69 -18.00
N PHE A 99 0.49 3.53 -16.96
CA PHE A 99 0.02 4.91 -17.09
C PHE A 99 0.85 5.73 -18.10
N MET A 100 2.18 5.59 -18.06
CA MET A 100 3.07 6.28 -19.01
C MET A 100 2.91 5.77 -20.44
N SER A 101 2.79 4.46 -20.64
CA SER A 101 2.57 3.87 -21.96
C SER A 101 1.25 4.30 -22.59
N TYR A 102 0.22 4.52 -21.77
CA TYR A 102 -1.05 5.07 -22.24
C TYR A 102 -0.86 6.50 -22.79
N ASN A 103 -0.10 7.32 -22.07
CA ASN A 103 0.22 8.70 -22.48
C ASN A 103 1.09 8.78 -23.74
N GLU A 104 1.86 7.73 -24.08
CA GLU A 104 2.57 7.63 -25.37
C GLU A 104 1.60 7.42 -26.54
N ASN A 105 0.51 6.68 -26.32
CA ASN A 105 -0.50 6.37 -27.35
C ASN A 105 -1.52 7.50 -27.52
N GLU A 106 -1.86 8.19 -26.44
CA GLU A 106 -2.77 9.34 -26.42
C GLU A 106 -2.06 10.53 -25.74
N PRO A 107 -1.41 11.42 -26.54
CA PRO A 107 -0.68 12.56 -26.02
C PRO A 107 -1.56 13.45 -25.13
N ASP A 108 -1.01 13.93 -24.02
CA ASP A 108 -1.67 14.78 -23.02
C ASP A 108 -2.82 14.12 -22.20
N THR A 109 -2.88 12.79 -22.11
CA THR A 109 -3.86 12.12 -21.25
C THR A 109 -3.56 12.32 -19.76
N PHE A 110 -2.28 12.23 -19.38
CA PHE A 110 -1.87 12.35 -17.98
C PHE A 110 -0.77 13.39 -17.82
N THR A 111 -1.07 14.41 -17.03
CA THR A 111 -0.08 15.37 -16.54
C THR A 111 0.81 14.74 -15.47
N ASP A 112 2.01 15.31 -15.26
CA ASP A 112 2.91 14.88 -14.18
C ASP A 112 2.24 14.96 -12.80
N LYS A 113 1.27 15.87 -12.64
CA LYS A 113 0.51 15.98 -11.41
C LYS A 113 -0.45 14.81 -11.24
N GLU A 114 -1.21 14.44 -12.28
CA GLU A 114 -2.13 13.30 -12.22
C GLU A 114 -1.40 11.98 -12.00
N LEU A 115 -0.19 11.83 -12.56
CA LEU A 115 0.67 10.68 -12.26
C LEU A 115 1.11 10.65 -10.79
N GLN A 116 1.50 11.79 -10.22
CA GLN A 116 1.86 11.87 -8.80
C GLN A 116 0.66 11.57 -7.90
N ASP A 117 -0.49 12.15 -8.21
CA ASP A 117 -1.74 11.92 -7.47
C ASP A 117 -2.16 10.45 -7.56
N ALA A 118 -2.01 9.81 -8.73
CA ALA A 118 -2.23 8.37 -8.89
C ALA A 118 -1.29 7.55 -7.99
N ILE A 119 0.02 7.81 -8.03
CA ILE A 119 1.01 7.13 -7.17
C ILE A 119 0.61 7.25 -5.69
N LEU A 120 0.31 8.47 -5.22
CA LEU A 120 -0.09 8.72 -3.83
C LEU A 120 -1.38 7.97 -3.48
N ASN A 121 -2.39 8.00 -4.34
CA ASN A 121 -3.65 7.29 -4.12
C ASN A 121 -3.45 5.79 -3.95
N PHE A 122 -2.59 5.17 -4.77
CA PHE A 122 -2.27 3.75 -4.64
C PHE A 122 -1.49 3.43 -3.36
N VAL A 123 -0.54 4.29 -2.95
CA VAL A 123 0.16 4.11 -1.66
C VAL A 123 -0.81 4.23 -0.49
N ILE A 124 -1.72 5.22 -0.51
CA ILE A 124 -2.75 5.39 0.52
C ILE A 124 -3.67 4.18 0.59
N ALA A 125 -4.19 3.76 -0.56
CA ALA A 125 -5.10 2.64 -0.63
C ALA A 125 -4.43 1.33 -0.20
N GLY A 126 -3.16 1.11 -0.54
CA GLY A 126 -2.48 -0.18 -0.35
C GLY A 126 -1.70 -0.32 0.96
N ARG A 127 -1.07 0.75 1.46
CA ARG A 127 -0.17 0.68 2.63
C ARG A 127 -0.91 0.43 3.92
N ASP A 128 -1.82 1.33 4.27
CA ASP A 128 -2.43 1.39 5.60
C ASP A 128 -3.54 0.34 5.72
N THR A 129 -4.36 0.17 4.68
CA THR A 129 -5.47 -0.81 4.70
C THR A 129 -4.96 -2.25 4.81
N SER A 130 -3.92 -2.61 4.05
CA SER A 130 -3.28 -3.93 4.12
C SER A 130 -2.59 -4.14 5.46
N ALA A 131 -1.92 -3.10 6.00
CA ALA A 131 -1.25 -3.21 7.29
C ALA A 131 -2.24 -3.47 8.43
N ILE A 132 -3.35 -2.74 8.44
CA ILE A 132 -4.43 -2.91 9.43
C ILE A 132 -5.05 -4.30 9.30
N THR A 133 -5.40 -4.71 8.07
CA THR A 133 -6.00 -6.03 7.81
C THR A 133 -5.09 -7.17 8.27
N LEU A 134 -3.81 -7.13 7.92
CA LEU A 134 -2.85 -8.15 8.32
C LEU A 134 -2.61 -8.17 9.84
N SER A 135 -2.58 -7.00 10.47
CA SER A 135 -2.42 -6.91 11.94
C SER A 135 -3.60 -7.56 12.66
N TRP A 136 -4.84 -7.27 12.22
CA TRP A 136 -6.03 -7.90 12.77
C TRP A 136 -6.12 -9.38 12.44
N PHE A 137 -5.70 -9.80 11.25
CA PHE A 137 -5.69 -11.20 10.86
C PHE A 137 -4.76 -12.02 11.75
N ILE A 138 -3.53 -11.54 11.96
CA ILE A 138 -2.57 -12.18 12.86
C ILE A 138 -3.14 -12.22 14.28
N PHE A 139 -3.72 -11.12 14.76
CA PHE A 139 -4.39 -11.10 16.06
C PHE A 139 -5.49 -12.15 16.18
N CYS A 140 -6.40 -12.22 15.21
CA CYS A 140 -7.50 -13.19 15.16
C CYS A 140 -6.99 -14.63 15.17
N ILE A 141 -5.91 -14.92 14.45
CA ILE A 141 -5.28 -16.25 14.45
C ILE A 141 -4.66 -16.56 15.82
N CYS A 142 -3.90 -15.62 16.40
CA CYS A 142 -3.25 -15.82 17.69
C CYS A 142 -4.24 -16.09 18.83
N VAL A 143 -5.43 -15.50 18.79
CA VAL A 143 -6.46 -15.72 19.83
C VAL A 143 -7.37 -16.92 19.55
N ASN A 144 -7.28 -17.53 18.36
CA ASN A 144 -8.05 -18.71 17.96
C ASN A 144 -7.12 -19.85 17.50
N PRO A 145 -6.53 -20.63 18.42
CA PRO A 145 -5.55 -21.67 18.08
C PRO A 145 -6.04 -22.68 17.03
N HIS A 146 -7.31 -23.10 17.13
CA HIS A 146 -7.91 -24.00 16.14
C HIS A 146 -7.89 -23.42 14.71
N VAL A 147 -8.13 -22.11 14.56
CA VAL A 147 -8.05 -21.45 13.24
C VAL A 147 -6.61 -21.39 12.77
N ALA A 148 -5.66 -21.15 13.67
CA ALA A 148 -4.23 -21.17 13.36
C ALA A 148 -3.79 -22.54 12.83
N ASP A 149 -4.18 -23.62 13.51
CA ASP A 149 -3.87 -24.99 13.12
C ASP A 149 -4.44 -25.31 11.73
N MET A 150 -5.69 -24.94 11.47
CA MET A 150 -6.34 -25.16 10.17
C MET A 150 -5.68 -24.37 9.02
N VAL A 151 -5.31 -23.10 9.25
CA VAL A 151 -4.55 -22.30 8.27
C VAL A 151 -3.16 -22.89 8.03
N PHE A 152 -2.52 -23.39 9.08
CA PHE A 152 -1.19 -24.00 9.00
C PHE A 152 -1.21 -25.32 8.23
N GLU A 153 -2.15 -26.22 8.51
CA GLU A 153 -2.30 -27.47 7.77
C GLU A 153 -2.68 -27.21 6.30
N GLU A 154 -3.59 -26.28 6.02
CA GLU A 154 -3.88 -25.88 4.63
C GLU A 154 -2.62 -25.36 3.92
N THR A 155 -1.79 -24.57 4.61
CA THR A 155 -0.51 -24.10 4.07
C THR A 155 0.43 -25.27 3.79
N LYS A 156 0.58 -26.22 4.71
CA LYS A 156 1.43 -27.40 4.49
C LYS A 156 0.99 -28.20 3.26
N ASP A 157 -0.31 -28.47 3.14
CA ASP A 157 -0.88 -29.25 2.05
C ASP A 157 -0.65 -28.56 0.70
N VAL A 158 -0.98 -27.27 0.60
CA VAL A 158 -0.88 -26.50 -0.64
C VAL A 158 0.57 -26.33 -1.09
N PHE A 159 1.50 -26.12 -0.15
CA PHE A 159 2.92 -25.97 -0.46
C PHE A 159 3.67 -27.30 -0.52
N GLY A 160 3.02 -28.45 -0.27
CA GLY A 160 3.65 -29.77 -0.26
C GLY A 160 4.81 -29.85 0.74
N LEU A 161 4.61 -29.27 1.92
CA LEU A 161 5.57 -29.28 3.02
C LEU A 161 5.34 -30.56 3.84
N GLN A 162 6.38 -31.37 4.00
CA GLN A 162 6.34 -32.54 4.90
C GLN A 162 6.21 -32.10 6.37
N ASP A 163 5.88 -33.04 7.27
CA ASP A 163 5.66 -32.78 8.70
C ASP A 163 6.85 -32.11 9.42
N SER A 164 8.06 -32.16 8.84
CA SER A 164 9.17 -31.31 9.25
C SER A 164 9.46 -30.21 8.20
N MET A 165 9.42 -28.95 8.63
CA MET A 165 9.99 -27.81 7.88
C MET A 165 11.53 -27.91 7.73
N GLN A 166 12.17 -28.93 8.31
CA GLN A 166 13.59 -29.21 8.19
C GLN A 166 13.91 -29.68 6.77
N GLY A 167 14.55 -28.82 5.99
CA GLY A 167 15.07 -29.16 4.65
C GLY A 167 14.59 -28.25 3.53
N TYR A 168 13.58 -27.41 3.76
CA TYR A 168 13.12 -26.44 2.75
C TYR A 168 13.86 -25.10 2.91
N THR A 169 14.41 -24.61 1.81
CA THR A 169 14.95 -23.24 1.73
C THR A 169 13.83 -22.24 1.47
N PHE A 170 14.03 -20.98 1.90
CA PHE A 170 13.09 -19.89 1.63
C PHE A 170 12.79 -19.75 0.13
N GLU A 171 13.81 -19.93 -0.73
CA GLU A 171 13.67 -19.82 -2.18
C GLU A 171 12.77 -20.92 -2.78
N GLU A 172 12.84 -22.14 -2.25
CA GLU A 172 11.98 -23.24 -2.70
C GLU A 172 10.51 -23.00 -2.34
N VAL A 173 10.25 -22.51 -1.13
CA VAL A 173 8.90 -22.13 -0.70
C VAL A 173 8.39 -20.95 -1.53
N ALA A 174 9.23 -19.93 -1.75
CA ALA A 174 8.87 -18.77 -2.57
C ALA A 174 8.56 -19.15 -4.02
N LYS A 175 9.30 -20.10 -4.62
CA LYS A 175 9.01 -20.61 -5.98
C LYS A 175 7.67 -21.31 -6.10
N ARG A 176 7.19 -21.95 -5.03
CA ARG A 176 5.88 -22.60 -4.98
C ARG A 176 4.72 -21.61 -4.76
N MET A 177 5.03 -20.38 -4.33
CA MET A 177 4.07 -19.31 -4.09
C MET A 177 3.64 -18.64 -5.40
N SER A 178 2.85 -19.34 -6.20
CA SER A 178 2.21 -18.79 -7.40
C SER A 178 0.79 -18.29 -7.11
N TYR A 179 0.23 -17.49 -8.01
CA TYR A 179 -1.15 -17.02 -7.91
C TYR A 179 -2.15 -18.19 -7.87
N GLU A 180 -1.90 -19.21 -8.69
CA GLU A 180 -2.70 -20.43 -8.76
C GLU A 180 -2.67 -21.16 -7.42
N THR A 181 -1.48 -21.38 -6.85
CA THR A 181 -1.30 -21.98 -5.51
C THR A 181 -2.02 -21.17 -4.43
N LEU A 182 -1.92 -19.84 -4.44
CA LEU A 182 -2.56 -19.00 -3.43
C LEU A 182 -4.08 -18.99 -3.53
N SER A 183 -4.63 -19.22 -4.73
CA SER A 183 -6.08 -19.21 -4.98
C SER A 183 -6.79 -20.47 -4.45
N THR A 184 -6.06 -21.57 -4.22
CA THR A 184 -6.62 -22.82 -3.65
C THR A 184 -6.69 -22.80 -2.12
N MET A 185 -6.09 -21.80 -1.46
CA MET A 185 -6.10 -21.65 0.01
C MET A 185 -7.43 -21.07 0.52
N HIS A 186 -8.50 -21.86 0.42
CA HIS A 186 -9.86 -21.45 0.73
C HIS A 186 -10.10 -21.10 2.20
N TYR A 187 -9.52 -21.85 3.14
CA TYR A 187 -9.69 -21.64 4.57
C TYR A 187 -9.00 -20.35 5.02
N ARG A 188 -7.77 -20.11 4.56
CA ARG A 188 -7.07 -18.83 4.75
C ARG A 188 -7.88 -17.67 4.19
N HIS A 189 -8.45 -17.82 3.00
CA HIS A 189 -9.31 -16.79 2.41
C HIS A 189 -10.56 -16.52 3.26
N ALA A 190 -11.21 -17.57 3.78
CA ALA A 190 -12.34 -17.44 4.69
C ALA A 190 -11.95 -16.73 5.99
N ALA A 191 -10.82 -17.08 6.61
CA ALA A 191 -10.32 -16.44 7.83
C ALA A 191 -9.96 -14.96 7.62
N LEU A 192 -9.35 -14.62 6.48
CA LEU A 192 -9.10 -13.22 6.08
C LEU A 192 -10.42 -12.45 5.88
N THR A 193 -11.40 -13.06 5.22
CA THR A 193 -12.71 -12.45 4.97
C THR A 193 -13.46 -12.22 6.29
N GLU A 194 -13.43 -13.18 7.20
CA GLU A 194 -14.03 -13.03 8.53
C GLU A 194 -13.33 -11.94 9.36
N THR A 195 -12.01 -11.83 9.23
CA THR A 195 -11.25 -10.72 9.83
C THR A 195 -11.74 -9.38 9.29
N LEU A 196 -11.93 -9.24 7.98
CA LEU A 196 -12.45 -8.01 7.37
C LEU A 196 -13.90 -7.71 7.78
N ARG A 197 -14.72 -8.75 8.03
CA ARG A 197 -16.09 -8.60 8.53
C ARG A 197 -16.11 -8.04 9.96
N LEU A 198 -15.20 -8.50 10.82
CA LEU A 198 -15.10 -8.08 12.22
C LEU A 198 -14.34 -6.76 12.40
N TYR A 199 -13.25 -6.58 11.65
CA TYR A 199 -12.32 -5.48 11.75
C TYR A 199 -12.04 -4.89 10.37
N PRO A 200 -13.02 -4.17 9.78
CA PRO A 200 -12.85 -3.57 8.47
C PRO A 200 -11.76 -2.49 8.52
N ALA A 201 -10.78 -2.57 7.61
CA ALA A 201 -9.68 -1.59 7.55
C ALA A 201 -10.16 -0.15 7.24
N VAL A 202 -11.28 -0.03 6.52
CA VAL A 202 -11.96 1.24 6.24
C VAL A 202 -13.40 1.15 6.80
N PRO A 203 -13.62 1.51 8.08
CA PRO A 203 -14.91 1.32 8.74
C PRO A 203 -15.98 2.35 8.35
N ARG A 204 -15.59 3.44 7.68
CA ARG A 204 -16.50 4.53 7.29
C ARG A 204 -16.22 5.01 5.88
N VAL A 205 -17.27 5.09 5.07
CA VAL A 205 -17.28 5.75 3.77
C VAL A 205 -18.42 6.77 3.80
N ASN A 206 -18.09 8.04 3.56
CA ASN A 206 -19.08 9.11 3.55
C ASN A 206 -19.47 9.43 2.11
N PHE A 207 -20.77 9.43 1.83
CA PHE A 207 -21.32 9.89 0.56
C PHE A 207 -22.01 11.23 0.78
N ILE A 208 -21.65 12.24 -0.02
CA ILE A 208 -22.40 13.49 -0.10
C ILE A 208 -23.44 13.29 -1.19
N ILE A 209 -24.71 13.12 -0.79
CA ILE A 209 -25.82 13.12 -1.75
C ILE A 209 -26.01 14.58 -2.15
N GLY A 210 -25.46 14.96 -3.31
CA GLY A 210 -25.76 16.24 -3.93
C GLY A 210 -27.26 16.32 -4.20
N ASN A 211 -27.92 17.36 -3.70
CA ASN A 211 -29.28 17.66 -4.09
C ASN A 211 -29.30 17.89 -5.62
N LEU A 212 -29.80 16.90 -6.36
CA LEU A 212 -30.29 17.08 -7.72
C LEU A 212 -31.60 17.88 -7.62
N THR A 213 -31.51 19.16 -7.32
CA THR A 213 -32.63 20.09 -7.47
C THR A 213 -32.49 20.79 -8.82
N GLY A 214 -33.32 20.32 -9.77
CA GLY A 214 -34.04 21.07 -10.80
C GLY A 214 -33.28 22.07 -11.65
#